data_AF-A0A2V9ISZ7-F1
#
_entry.id   AF-A0A2V9ISZ7-F1
#
_cell.length_a   1.000
_cell.length_b   1.000
_cell.length_c   1.000
_cell.angle_alpha   90.00
_cell.angle_beta   90.00
_cell.angle_gamma   90.00
#
_symmetry.space_group_name_H-M   'P 1'
#
loop_
_entity.id
_entity.type
_entity.pdbx_description
1 polymer ?
#
loop_
_entity_poly.entity_id
_entity_poly.type
_entity_poly.pdbx_seq_one_letter_code
_entity_poly.pdbx_strand_id
1 'polypeptide(L)'
;MRKLVWSFLLLVLPGVWGRAEDVRIEDLQDKTVLVFTPHPDDELWGAGGTIASLNRNHNRVFIVLYTNDDKGSYDLEMTSQRLGRIRKAEEEAAESVLGTPRENLIWMGYDDGMLEYAPQPKLVEEATRGSGTSAGTRPITAWRRSTPSTRCAPPSSGSTSRINFFSRT
;
A
#
# COMPACT_ATOMS: atom_id res chain seq x y z
N MET A 1 55.47 41.22 -26.69
CA MET A 1 54.53 40.19 -27.21
C MET A 1 53.75 39.62 -26.03
N ARG A 2 52.48 40.04 -25.85
CA ARG A 2 51.59 39.60 -24.76
C ARG A 2 50.95 38.27 -25.14
N LYS A 3 51.22 37.18 -24.40
CA LYS A 3 50.43 35.94 -24.51
C LYS A 3 49.31 36.01 -23.48
N LEU A 4 48.07 36.11 -24.00
CA LEU A 4 46.81 36.07 -23.26
C LEU A 4 46.67 34.70 -22.59
N VAL A 5 46.58 34.64 -21.26
CA VAL A 5 46.16 33.44 -20.53
C VAL A 5 44.64 33.51 -20.41
N TRP A 6 43.94 32.66 -21.15
CA TRP A 6 42.50 32.47 -21.00
C TRP A 6 42.23 31.70 -19.72
N SER A 7 41.80 32.39 -18.66
CA SER A 7 41.23 31.72 -17.48
C SER A 7 39.82 31.24 -17.84
N PHE A 8 39.68 29.92 -18.06
CA PHE A 8 38.38 29.26 -18.00
C PHE A 8 37.93 29.23 -16.54
N LEU A 9 37.10 30.19 -16.13
CA LEU A 9 36.39 30.13 -14.87
C LEU A 9 35.26 29.09 -15.01
N LEU A 10 35.56 27.84 -14.67
CA LEU A 10 34.56 26.77 -14.55
C LEU A 10 33.69 27.08 -13.34
N LEU A 11 32.55 27.72 -13.60
CA LEU A 11 31.53 28.03 -12.60
C LEU A 11 30.79 26.72 -12.30
N VAL A 12 31.34 25.95 -11.36
CA VAL A 12 30.67 24.79 -10.78
C VAL A 12 29.50 25.33 -9.97
N LEU A 13 28.31 25.41 -10.60
CA LEU A 13 27.08 25.56 -9.85
C LEU A 13 26.95 24.32 -8.97
N PRO A 14 26.97 24.46 -7.62
CA PRO A 14 26.64 23.32 -6.78
C PRO A 14 25.24 22.88 -7.19
N GLY A 15 25.15 21.68 -7.77
CA GLY A 15 23.87 21.05 -8.04
C GLY A 15 23.09 21.06 -6.74
N VAL A 16 21.97 21.79 -6.72
CA VAL A 16 21.02 21.72 -5.61
C VAL A 16 20.42 20.32 -5.71
N TRP A 17 21.08 19.35 -5.09
CA TRP A 17 20.44 18.10 -4.73
C TRP A 17 19.35 18.48 -3.73
N GLY A 18 18.12 18.63 -4.24
CA GLY A 18 16.94 18.71 -3.39
C GLY A 18 16.97 17.50 -2.47
N ARG A 19 17.21 17.73 -1.18
CA ARG A 19 16.96 16.70 -0.19
C ARG A 19 15.46 16.48 -0.21
N ALA A 20 15.03 15.25 -0.49
CA ALA A 20 13.67 14.85 -0.18
C ALA A 20 13.47 15.12 1.31
N GLU A 21 12.65 16.12 1.63
CA GLU A 21 12.27 16.37 3.02
C GLU A 21 11.57 15.12 3.53
N ASP A 22 12.03 14.59 4.66
CA ASP A 22 11.43 13.41 5.28
C ASP A 22 10.14 13.84 5.97
N VAL A 23 9.08 14.03 5.18
CA VAL A 23 7.76 14.37 5.68
C VAL A 23 7.22 13.17 6.46
N ARG A 24 6.89 13.39 7.73
CA ARG A 24 6.26 12.40 8.58
C ARG A 24 4.94 11.95 7.95
N ILE A 25 4.61 10.67 8.09
CA ILE A 25 3.38 10.13 7.53
C ILE A 25 2.13 10.84 8.06
N GLU A 26 2.14 11.22 9.34
CA GLU A 26 1.02 11.90 9.99
C GLU A 26 0.76 13.31 9.43
N ASP A 27 1.74 13.90 8.75
CA ASP A 27 1.67 15.26 8.19
C ASP A 27 1.41 15.26 6.68
N LEU A 28 1.29 14.09 6.05
CA LEU A 28 0.96 14.01 4.62
C LEU A 28 -0.41 14.62 4.36
N GLN A 29 -0.49 15.46 3.32
CA GLN A 29 -1.70 16.09 2.83
C GLN A 29 -1.73 16.07 1.29
N ASP A 30 -2.94 16.01 0.72
CA ASP A 30 -3.20 16.03 -0.72
C ASP A 30 -2.40 14.97 -1.51
N LYS A 31 -2.12 13.81 -0.90
CA LYS A 31 -1.43 12.69 -1.56
C LYS A 31 -2.38 11.54 -1.88
N THR A 32 -1.99 10.72 -2.85
CA THR A 32 -2.55 9.39 -3.03
C THR A 32 -1.72 8.40 -2.23
N VAL A 33 -2.41 7.67 -1.36
CA VAL A 33 -1.83 6.65 -0.49
C VAL A 33 -2.42 5.31 -0.90
N LEU A 34 -1.57 4.31 -1.00
CA LEU A 34 -1.98 2.94 -1.30
C LEU A 34 -1.58 2.02 -0.16
N VAL A 35 -2.54 1.29 0.38
CA VAL A 35 -2.35 0.27 1.41
C VAL A 35 -2.57 -1.10 0.78
N PHE A 36 -1.61 -2.01 0.94
CA PHE A 36 -1.76 -3.39 0.51
C PHE A 36 -2.00 -4.27 1.74
N THR A 37 -3.06 -5.07 1.68
CA THR A 37 -3.50 -5.90 2.80
C THR A 37 -3.82 -7.32 2.31
N PRO A 38 -3.22 -8.38 2.92
CA PRO A 38 -3.48 -9.76 2.50
C PRO A 38 -4.94 -10.17 2.67
N HIS A 39 -5.53 -9.86 3.82
CA HIS A 39 -6.89 -10.20 4.18
C HIS A 39 -7.66 -8.94 4.61
N PRO A 40 -9.00 -8.90 4.49
CA PRO A 40 -9.80 -7.83 5.04
C PRO A 40 -9.73 -7.87 6.57
N ASP A 41 -9.31 -6.78 7.21
CA ASP A 41 -8.96 -6.56 8.63
C ASP A 41 -7.47 -6.30 8.93
N ASP A 42 -6.55 -6.84 8.13
CA ASP A 42 -5.11 -6.77 8.41
C ASP A 42 -4.61 -5.30 8.44
N GLU A 43 -5.17 -4.42 7.61
CA GLU A 43 -4.90 -2.98 7.56
C GLU A 43 -5.46 -2.23 8.76
N LEU A 44 -6.64 -2.60 9.25
CA LEU A 44 -7.22 -2.02 10.46
C LEU A 44 -6.37 -2.35 11.69
N TRP A 45 -5.98 -3.62 11.83
CA TRP A 45 -5.12 -4.08 12.93
C TRP A 45 -3.72 -3.48 12.86
N GLY A 46 -3.14 -3.40 11.66
CA GLY A 46 -1.79 -2.89 11.47
C GLY A 46 -1.69 -1.38 11.50
N ALA A 47 -2.64 -0.68 10.89
CA ALA A 47 -2.51 0.71 10.49
C ALA A 47 -3.81 1.54 10.58
N GLY A 48 -4.89 1.03 11.18
CA GLY A 48 -6.20 1.71 11.17
C GLY A 48 -6.16 3.14 11.69
N GLY A 49 -5.43 3.40 12.79
CA GLY A 49 -5.24 4.77 13.30
C GLY A 49 -4.51 5.70 12.32
N THR A 50 -3.53 5.17 11.59
CA THR A 50 -2.77 5.90 10.57
C THR A 50 -3.66 6.18 9.35
N ILE A 51 -4.41 5.18 8.88
CA ILE A 51 -5.37 5.31 7.77
C ILE A 51 -6.39 6.41 8.09
N ALA A 52 -6.98 6.38 9.30
CA ALA A 52 -7.91 7.41 9.76
C ALA A 52 -7.27 8.81 9.80
N SER A 53 -6.01 8.92 10.20
CA SER A 53 -5.28 10.20 10.17
C SER A 53 -5.05 10.69 8.75
N LEU A 54 -4.67 9.80 7.83
CA LEU A 54 -4.43 10.14 6.44
C LEU A 54 -5.72 10.59 5.73
N ASN A 55 -6.84 9.90 5.96
CA ASN A 55 -8.14 10.31 5.44
C ASN A 55 -8.56 11.69 5.96
N ARG A 56 -8.34 11.99 7.24
CA ARG A 56 -8.62 13.31 7.82
C ARG A 56 -7.78 14.43 7.22
N ASN A 57 -6.57 14.12 6.75
CA ASN A 57 -5.64 15.07 6.16
C ASN A 57 -5.83 15.27 4.64
N HIS A 58 -7.04 15.05 4.11
CA HIS A 58 -7.37 15.23 2.69
C HIS A 58 -6.54 14.35 1.72
N ASN A 59 -5.95 13.26 2.21
CA ASN A 59 -5.33 12.28 1.33
C ASN A 59 -6.39 11.38 0.70
N ARG A 60 -6.05 10.81 -0.46
CA ARG A 60 -6.82 9.80 -1.16
C ARG A 60 -6.23 8.43 -0.83
N VAL A 61 -6.79 7.76 0.17
CA VAL A 61 -6.35 6.43 0.59
C VAL A 61 -7.08 5.36 -0.22
N PHE A 62 -6.33 4.42 -0.77
CA PHE A 62 -6.81 3.20 -1.44
C PHE A 62 -6.34 1.97 -0.69
N ILE A 63 -7.23 1.00 -0.50
CA ILE A 63 -6.91 -0.27 0.15
C ILE A 63 -7.00 -1.37 -0.91
N VAL A 64 -5.91 -2.11 -1.12
CA VAL A 64 -5.83 -3.23 -2.05
C VAL A 64 -5.86 -4.51 -1.25
N LEU A 65 -6.99 -5.21 -1.36
CA LEU A 65 -7.25 -6.48 -0.69
C LEU A 65 -6.88 -7.62 -1.62
N TYR A 66 -5.85 -8.39 -1.26
CA TYR A 66 -5.42 -9.52 -2.08
C TYR A 66 -6.47 -10.63 -2.06
N THR A 67 -6.90 -11.06 -0.88
CA THR A 67 -7.78 -12.21 -0.73
C THR A 67 -9.18 -11.82 -0.23
N ASN A 68 -10.14 -12.71 -0.45
CA ASN A 68 -11.50 -12.59 0.09
C ASN A 68 -11.63 -13.09 1.55
N ASP A 69 -10.55 -13.66 2.10
CA ASP A 69 -10.52 -14.33 3.40
C ASP A 69 -11.69 -15.30 3.63
N ASP A 70 -11.81 -16.26 2.72
CA ASP A 70 -12.95 -17.16 2.58
C ASP A 70 -12.72 -18.54 3.22
N LYS A 71 -11.68 -18.72 4.05
CA LYS A 71 -11.33 -19.98 4.72
C LYS A 71 -11.30 -19.91 6.26
N GLY A 72 -11.25 -18.71 6.85
CA GLY A 72 -11.11 -18.51 8.29
C GLY A 72 -12.36 -18.79 9.15
N SER A 73 -12.97 -19.98 9.06
CA SER A 73 -14.10 -20.37 9.92
C SER A 73 -14.02 -21.82 10.42
N TYR A 74 -14.43 -22.04 11.66
CA TYR A 74 -14.61 -23.37 12.27
C TYR A 74 -16.05 -23.89 12.17
N ASP A 75 -16.98 -23.07 11.66
CA ASP A 75 -18.37 -23.47 11.43
C ASP A 75 -18.47 -24.38 10.20
N LEU A 76 -18.90 -25.62 10.40
CA LEU A 76 -19.02 -26.63 9.34
C LEU A 76 -20.11 -26.31 8.32
N GLU A 77 -21.09 -25.49 8.68
CA GLU A 77 -22.17 -25.05 7.78
C GLU A 77 -21.78 -23.77 7.02
N MET A 78 -20.62 -23.17 7.32
CA MET A 78 -20.14 -21.98 6.64
C MET A 78 -19.50 -22.34 5.30
N THR A 79 -20.04 -21.78 4.21
CA THR A 79 -19.41 -21.87 2.90
C THR A 79 -18.44 -20.73 2.68
N SER A 80 -17.38 -20.98 1.91
CA SER A 80 -16.41 -19.94 1.53
C SER A 80 -17.06 -18.72 0.87
N GLN A 81 -18.01 -18.93 -0.03
CA GLN A 81 -18.70 -17.82 -0.71
C GLN A 81 -19.54 -16.99 0.27
N ARG A 82 -20.12 -17.62 1.28
CA ARG A 82 -20.86 -16.91 2.33
C ARG A 82 -19.91 -16.13 3.22
N LEU A 83 -18.79 -16.74 3.65
CA LEU A 83 -17.80 -16.10 4.49
C LEU A 83 -17.18 -14.86 3.82
N GLY A 84 -16.71 -14.99 2.57
CA GLY A 84 -16.14 -13.87 1.84
C GLY A 84 -17.12 -12.71 1.62
N ARG A 85 -18.42 -12.99 1.46
CA ARG A 85 -19.46 -11.93 1.38
C ARG A 85 -19.64 -11.20 2.71
N ILE A 86 -19.62 -11.93 3.82
CA ILE A 86 -19.73 -11.35 5.17
C ILE A 86 -18.52 -10.45 5.41
N ARG A 87 -17.30 -10.96 5.22
CA ARG A 87 -16.08 -10.19 5.46
C ARG A 87 -15.92 -9.00 4.55
N LYS A 88 -16.37 -9.10 3.30
CA LYS A 88 -16.45 -7.94 2.40
C LYS A 88 -17.36 -6.85 2.96
N ALA A 89 -18.53 -7.20 3.50
CA ALA A 89 -19.44 -6.22 4.10
C ALA A 89 -18.87 -5.63 5.40
N GLU A 90 -18.19 -6.43 6.20
CA GLU A 90 -17.50 -5.99 7.43
C GLU A 90 -16.39 -4.98 7.12
N GLU A 91 -15.53 -5.30 6.15
CA GLU A 91 -14.44 -4.44 5.68
C GLU A 91 -14.98 -3.10 5.14
N GLU A 92 -15.97 -3.15 4.24
CA GLU A 92 -16.60 -1.93 3.69
C GLU A 92 -17.20 -1.05 4.78
N ALA A 93 -17.79 -1.66 5.82
CA ALA A 93 -18.35 -0.92 6.95
C ALA A 93 -17.26 -0.33 7.85
N ALA A 94 -16.19 -1.08 8.13
CA ALA A 94 -15.10 -0.64 8.98
C ALA A 94 -14.31 0.50 8.34
N GLU A 95 -13.97 0.38 7.05
CA GLU A 95 -13.28 1.42 6.29
C GLU A 95 -14.11 2.69 6.14
N SER A 96 -15.44 2.56 6.02
CA SER A 96 -16.35 3.70 6.07
C SER A 96 -16.26 4.48 7.39
N VAL A 97 -15.97 3.82 8.52
CA VAL A 97 -15.77 4.50 9.82
C VAL A 97 -14.44 5.25 9.83
N LEU A 98 -13.40 4.73 9.18
CA LEU A 98 -12.11 5.40 9.05
C LEU A 98 -12.09 6.54 8.02
N GLY A 99 -13.17 6.70 7.25
CA GLY A 99 -13.31 7.72 6.22
C GLY A 99 -12.74 7.31 4.86
N THR A 100 -12.42 6.03 4.66
CA THR A 100 -12.06 5.50 3.34
C THR A 100 -13.35 5.19 2.59
N PRO A 101 -13.59 5.78 1.40
CA PRO A 101 -14.81 5.54 0.67
C PRO A 101 -14.78 4.14 0.02
N ARG A 102 -15.96 3.51 -0.12
CA ARG A 102 -16.10 2.15 -0.63
C ARG A 102 -15.44 1.94 -2.00
N GLU A 103 -15.53 2.94 -2.88
CA GLU A 103 -14.93 2.91 -4.22
C GLU A 103 -13.40 2.85 -4.21
N ASN A 104 -12.75 3.17 -3.08
CA ASN A 104 -11.31 3.07 -2.93
C ASN A 104 -10.85 1.70 -2.40
N LEU A 105 -11.78 0.77 -2.17
CA LEU A 105 -11.48 -0.61 -1.80
C LEU A 105 -11.35 -1.47 -3.05
N ILE A 106 -10.13 -1.92 -3.32
CA ILE A 106 -9.74 -2.64 -4.53
C ILE A 106 -9.62 -4.12 -4.17
N TRP A 107 -10.66 -4.88 -4.49
CA TRP A 107 -10.72 -6.32 -4.29
C TRP A 107 -10.06 -7.05 -5.47
N MET A 108 -8.94 -7.73 -5.22
CA MET A 108 -8.30 -8.56 -6.24
C MET A 108 -8.99 -9.93 -6.40
N GLY A 109 -9.67 -10.40 -5.36
CA GLY A 109 -10.58 -11.53 -5.42
C GLY A 109 -9.92 -12.91 -5.35
N TYR A 110 -8.67 -13.01 -4.86
CA TYR A 110 -8.02 -14.30 -4.64
C TYR A 110 -8.65 -15.05 -3.46
N ASP A 111 -8.67 -16.39 -3.53
CA ASP A 111 -9.07 -17.22 -2.40
C ASP A 111 -7.97 -17.19 -1.32
N ASP A 112 -8.38 -17.26 -0.06
CA ASP A 112 -7.43 -17.33 1.04
C ASP A 112 -6.62 -18.64 1.01
N GLY A 113 -5.34 -18.52 1.34
CA GLY A 113 -4.33 -19.56 1.18
C GLY A 113 -3.84 -19.75 -0.26
N MET A 114 -4.49 -19.16 -1.27
CA MET A 114 -4.19 -19.47 -2.68
C MET A 114 -3.29 -18.46 -3.38
N LEU A 115 -2.93 -17.35 -2.72
CA LEU A 115 -2.13 -16.27 -3.32
C LEU A 115 -0.76 -16.73 -3.85
N GLU A 116 -0.16 -17.75 -3.23
CA GLU A 116 1.15 -18.30 -3.65
C GLU A 116 1.12 -19.06 -4.97
N TYR A 117 -0.07 -19.51 -5.39
CA TYR A 117 -0.27 -20.21 -6.66
C TYR A 117 -0.64 -19.26 -7.80
N ALA A 118 -0.85 -17.97 -7.51
CA ALA A 118 -1.08 -16.96 -8.53
C ALA A 118 0.20 -16.74 -9.37
N PRO A 119 0.11 -16.62 -10.70
CA PRO A 119 1.26 -16.24 -11.51
C PRO A 119 1.79 -14.87 -11.07
N GLN A 120 3.01 -14.82 -10.54
CA GLN A 120 3.59 -13.61 -9.95
C GLN A 120 3.55 -12.40 -10.89
N PRO A 121 3.90 -12.49 -12.20
CA PRO A 121 3.82 -11.35 -13.10
C PRO A 121 2.41 -10.75 -13.19
N LYS A 122 1.38 -11.61 -13.20
CA LYS A 122 -0.02 -11.19 -13.23
C LYS A 122 -0.43 -10.52 -11.91
N LEU A 123 -0.02 -11.07 -10.77
CA LEU A 123 -0.29 -10.49 -9.46
C LEU A 123 0.35 -9.10 -9.30
N VAL A 124 1.60 -8.93 -9.76
CA VAL A 124 2.27 -7.62 -9.79
C VAL A 124 1.52 -6.64 -10.68
N GLU A 125 1.13 -7.08 -11.88
CA GLU A 125 0.41 -6.25 -12.84
C GLU A 125 -0.94 -5.78 -12.29
N GLU A 126 -1.73 -6.67 -11.69
CA GLU A 126 -3.03 -6.32 -11.10
C GLU A 126 -2.87 -5.35 -9.93
N ALA A 127 -1.90 -5.59 -9.04
CA ALA A 127 -1.60 -4.72 -7.91
C ALA A 127 -1.11 -3.33 -8.36
N THR A 128 -0.37 -3.26 -9.45
CA THR A 128 0.15 -2.00 -10.03
C THR A 128 -0.86 -1.31 -10.94
N ARG A 129 -1.85 -2.02 -11.48
CA ARG A 129 -2.95 -1.43 -12.25
C ARG A 129 -3.96 -0.76 -11.32
N GLY A 130 -4.31 -1.41 -10.20
CA GLY A 130 -5.20 -0.85 -9.19
C GLY A 130 -4.65 0.41 -8.52
N SER A 131 -3.32 0.57 -8.49
CA SER A 131 -2.66 1.71 -7.85
C SER A 131 -2.73 3.02 -8.64
N GLY A 132 -3.14 3.01 -9.92
CA GLY A 132 -3.32 4.22 -10.73
C GLY A 132 -2.13 5.19 -10.70
N THR A 133 -0.89 4.67 -10.62
CA THR A 133 0.29 5.44 -10.22
C THR A 133 0.60 6.58 -11.19
N SER A 134 0.21 7.80 -10.81
CA SER A 134 0.87 9.03 -11.22
C SER A 134 2.05 9.30 -10.27
N ALA A 135 3.02 10.11 -10.73
CA ALA A 135 4.36 10.27 -10.15
C ALA A 135 4.45 10.76 -8.67
N GLY A 136 3.32 10.94 -7.97
CA GLY A 136 3.25 11.37 -6.56
C GLY A 136 2.74 10.31 -5.57
N THR A 137 2.52 9.07 -5.99
CA THR A 137 1.93 8.01 -5.15
C THR A 137 2.97 7.41 -4.21
N ARG A 138 2.73 7.46 -2.89
CA ARG A 138 3.60 6.79 -1.89
C ARG A 138 2.89 5.53 -1.37
N PRO A 139 3.43 4.32 -1.65
CA PRO A 139 2.88 3.09 -1.09
C PRO A 139 3.16 3.02 0.41
N ILE A 140 2.15 2.62 1.18
CA ILE A 140 2.27 2.20 2.58
C ILE A 140 1.94 0.71 2.59
N THR A 141 2.83 -0.11 3.13
CA THR A 141 2.64 -1.57 3.16
C THR A 141 2.63 -2.06 4.59
N ALA A 142 1.46 -2.37 5.16
CA ALA A 142 1.40 -3.14 6.40
C ALA A 142 1.80 -4.58 6.09
N TRP A 143 2.89 -5.11 6.69
CA TRP A 143 3.35 -6.45 6.39
C TRP A 143 3.94 -7.18 7.60
N ARG A 144 3.44 -8.40 7.82
CA ARG A 144 4.02 -9.40 8.74
C ARG A 144 4.28 -10.69 7.97
N ARG A 145 5.46 -11.28 8.15
CA ARG A 145 5.82 -12.60 7.60
C ARG A 145 5.34 -13.66 8.59
N SER A 146 4.13 -14.20 8.44
CA SER A 146 3.65 -15.22 9.41
C SER A 146 2.94 -16.45 8.84
N THR A 147 2.38 -16.40 7.64
CA THR A 147 1.72 -17.55 7.00
C THR A 147 2.08 -17.66 5.50
N PRO A 148 1.91 -18.82 4.85
CA PRO A 148 2.14 -18.96 3.40
C PRO A 148 1.39 -17.92 2.53
N SER A 149 0.15 -17.56 2.87
CA SER A 149 -0.62 -16.52 2.16
C SER A 149 0.03 -15.14 2.21
N THR A 150 0.73 -14.79 3.30
CA THR A 150 1.42 -13.49 3.47
C THR A 150 2.74 -13.36 2.69
N ARG A 151 3.19 -14.40 1.96
CA ARG A 151 4.55 -14.50 1.39
C ARG A 151 4.71 -13.93 -0.03
N CYS A 152 3.61 -13.55 -0.69
CA CYS A 152 3.55 -13.45 -2.16
C CYS A 152 3.37 -12.04 -2.75
N ALA A 153 3.50 -10.98 -1.96
CA ALA A 153 3.38 -9.61 -2.47
C ALA A 153 4.57 -9.21 -3.39
N PRO A 154 4.34 -8.42 -4.45
CA PRO A 154 5.38 -8.01 -5.40
C PRO A 154 6.53 -7.22 -4.76
N PRO A 155 7.76 -7.27 -5.30
CA PRO A 155 8.78 -6.28 -4.97
C PRO A 155 8.37 -4.89 -5.48
N SER A 156 8.32 -3.90 -4.60
CA SER A 156 8.14 -2.49 -4.98
C SER A 156 9.41 -1.96 -5.66
N SER A 157 9.39 -1.77 -6.97
CA SER A 157 10.46 -1.07 -7.70
C SER A 157 10.19 0.44 -7.72
N GLY A 158 10.68 1.17 -6.72
CA GLY A 158 10.56 2.62 -6.61
C GLY A 158 10.84 3.10 -5.18
N SER A 159 11.17 4.38 -4.98
CA SER A 159 11.45 4.99 -3.67
C SER A 159 10.20 4.96 -2.78
N THR A 160 9.94 3.78 -2.23
CA THR A 160 8.77 3.46 -1.44
C THR A 160 9.20 3.53 0.01
N SER A 161 8.57 4.42 0.78
CA SER A 161 8.71 4.38 2.24
C SER A 161 8.04 3.11 2.74
N ARG A 162 8.85 2.07 3.02
CA ARG A 162 8.36 0.87 3.71
C ARG A 162 8.00 1.25 5.12
N ILE A 163 6.72 1.23 5.44
CA ILE A 163 6.24 1.36 6.81
C ILE A 163 5.83 -0.02 7.27
N ASN A 164 6.78 -0.77 7.83
CA ASN A 164 6.52 -2.07 8.41
C ASN A 164 5.75 -1.89 9.72
N PHE A 165 4.46 -2.18 9.73
CA PHE A 165 3.70 -2.31 10.97
C PHE A 165 3.99 -3.68 11.60
N PHE A 166 4.64 -3.66 12.76
CA PHE A 166 4.96 -4.86 13.55
C PHE A 166 3.83 -5.13 14.54
N SER A 167 3.15 -6.28 14.44
CA SER A 167 2.45 -6.86 15.59
C SER A 167 3.33 -7.91 16.27
N ARG A 168 3.65 -7.65 17.55
CA ARG A 168 4.19 -8.67 18.46
C ARG A 168 3.00 -9.46 18.99
N THR A 169 2.99 -10.75 18.68
CA THR A 169 2.37 -11.79 19.51
C THR A 169 3.47 -12.41 20.34
#